data_AF-A0A7J4RRG4-F1
#
_entry.id   AF-A0A7J4RRG4-F1
#
_cell.length_a   1.000
_cell.length_b   1.000
_cell.length_c   1.000
_cell.angle_alpha   90.00
_cell.angle_beta   90.00
_cell.angle_gamma   90.00
#
_symmetry.space_group_name_H-M   'P 1'
#
loop_
_entity.id
_entity.type
_entity.pdbx_description
1 polymer ?
#
loop_
_entity_poly.entity_id
_entity_poly.type
_entity_poly.pdbx_seq_one_letter_code
_entity_poly.pdbx_strand_id
1 'polypeptide(L)'
;MDPLEYCDACFFRGMPNLCETYKGTFTKVNSIHFSQQNKIDRILNKLNARPKLLNRRWTCILDKSNREDFLGSLWGTGVTVHTLEDHVKVLVKLYRPEIRRLGELSEIEINPHESWQEFNPQKRTWQSLDVSGKKSIVKIKLGTVLKSTDLETEKYFRIITSDEKPVLAPLEKRAAYNIIVTQFEPAKAFWQTDKKNQIGFIKTDYLENLPEEIFSTLLRFQSDKKISDYMSFDEEDYELVRSVLASAKIELQRSSETIDLCDEKKTEAITIPVDKIEKDRIDAFIAMITELGGKIGQDDEHLNITGKVDSVKLSFIQSEKSNQEGKIISVSMSALEDPRRITELLAMLRKRLGLLPMSIENLVCRHWPILKDSDLQYTVQSLIEYWKIDKNLAISVIVDKKKFDKVNEWNVKIKTGKIRSNLDTVALGKILKSRQ
;
A
#
# COMPACT_ATOMS: atom_id res chain seq x y z
N MET A 1 -1.00 2.80 0.61
CA MET A 1 -1.45 3.03 1.99
C MET A 1 -0.24 3.37 2.85
N ASP A 2 -0.40 4.25 3.84
CA ASP A 2 0.65 4.50 4.82
C ASP A 2 0.71 3.29 5.78
N PRO A 3 1.85 2.56 5.86
CA PRO A 3 1.96 1.37 6.71
C PRO A 3 1.78 1.66 8.20
N LEU A 4 1.78 2.93 8.61
CA LEU A 4 1.62 3.35 9.99
C LEU A 4 0.26 4.00 10.28
N GLU A 5 -0.61 4.15 9.28
CA GLU A 5 -1.96 4.71 9.41
C GLU A 5 -2.84 3.99 10.45
N TYR A 6 -2.59 2.70 10.63
CA TYR A 6 -3.32 1.84 11.59
C TYR A 6 -2.61 1.66 12.92
N CYS A 7 -1.42 2.22 13.07
CA CYS A 7 -0.63 2.01 14.26
C CYS A 7 -1.02 2.94 15.41
N ASP A 8 -1.67 4.08 15.12
CA ASP A 8 -2.16 5.01 16.14
C ASP A 8 -3.20 4.37 17.07
N ALA A 9 -4.04 3.47 16.54
CA ALA A 9 -4.98 2.66 17.34
C ALA A 9 -4.25 1.63 18.23
N CYS A 10 -3.08 1.15 17.80
CA CYS A 10 -2.27 0.19 18.55
C CYS A 10 -1.43 0.86 19.65
N PHE A 11 -1.02 2.11 19.46
CA PHE A 11 -0.08 2.79 20.34
C PHE A 11 -0.71 3.48 21.55
N PHE A 12 -2.04 3.32 21.73
CA PHE A 12 -2.84 4.00 22.76
C PHE A 12 -2.35 3.83 24.21
N ARG A 13 -1.38 2.94 24.48
CA ARG A 13 -0.76 2.75 25.80
C ARG A 13 0.77 2.55 25.82
N GLY A 14 1.42 2.32 24.67
CA GLY A 14 2.77 1.72 24.65
C GLY A 14 3.91 2.60 24.15
N MET A 15 3.61 3.71 23.45
CA MET A 15 4.59 4.54 22.72
C MET A 15 5.86 3.77 22.30
N PRO A 16 5.73 2.76 21.43
CA PRO A 16 6.86 1.91 21.08
C PRO A 16 7.94 2.73 20.36
N ASN A 17 9.20 2.33 20.46
CA ASN A 17 10.26 2.97 19.69
C ASN A 17 10.25 2.50 18.23
N LEU A 18 10.06 1.20 18.02
CA LEU A 18 10.00 0.54 16.71
C LEU A 18 8.65 -0.13 16.51
N CYS A 19 8.16 -0.15 15.27
CA CYS A 19 6.96 -0.86 14.87
C CYS A 19 7.29 -1.79 13.70
N GLU A 20 6.90 -3.05 13.81
CA GLU A 20 6.93 -3.99 12.69
C GLU A 20 5.76 -3.67 11.76
N THR A 21 6.05 -2.98 10.64
CA THR A 21 5.03 -2.50 9.70
C THR A 21 4.57 -3.57 8.71
N TYR A 22 5.50 -4.44 8.33
CA TYR A 22 5.31 -5.65 7.54
C TYR A 22 6.25 -6.69 8.13
N LYS A 23 6.03 -7.96 7.85
CA LYS A 23 6.90 -9.03 8.36
C LYS A 23 8.38 -8.74 8.05
N GLY A 24 9.20 -8.70 9.09
CA GLY A 24 10.64 -8.40 8.99
C GLY A 24 10.98 -6.92 8.72
N THR A 25 10.00 -6.01 8.65
CA THR A 25 10.21 -4.59 8.38
C THR A 25 9.91 -3.74 9.61
N PHE A 26 10.94 -3.21 10.26
CA PHE A 26 10.83 -2.42 11.48
C PHE A 26 11.07 -0.94 11.21
N THR A 27 10.06 -0.12 11.46
CA THR A 27 10.11 1.33 11.29
C THR A 27 10.16 2.02 12.64
N LYS A 28 11.05 3.01 12.78
CA LYS A 28 11.12 3.89 13.94
C LYS A 28 9.89 4.80 13.99
N VAL A 29 9.14 4.72 15.07
CA VAL A 29 7.91 5.50 15.28
C VAL A 29 8.04 6.54 16.38
N ASN A 30 8.93 6.34 17.35
CA ASN A 30 9.26 7.33 18.39
C ASN A 30 10.77 7.59 18.48
N SER A 31 11.14 8.65 19.20
CA SER A 31 12.54 8.97 19.48
C SER A 31 13.22 7.82 20.21
N ILE A 32 14.47 7.55 19.83
CA ILE A 32 15.34 6.54 20.46
C ILE A 32 16.57 7.30 20.96
N HIS A 33 16.95 7.09 22.22
CA HIS A 33 18.11 7.75 22.79
C HIS A 33 19.39 7.32 22.06
N PHE A 34 20.38 8.21 21.94
CA PHE A 34 21.61 7.94 21.18
C PHE A 34 22.33 6.65 21.65
N SER A 35 22.38 6.40 22.97
CA SER A 35 22.97 5.17 23.51
C SER A 35 22.22 3.90 23.10
N GLN A 36 20.90 3.96 22.91
CA GLN A 36 20.07 2.86 22.43
C GLN A 36 20.25 2.69 20.92
N GLN A 37 20.31 3.78 20.16
CA GLN A 37 20.56 3.76 18.72
C GLN A 37 21.91 3.07 18.40
N ASN A 38 22.98 3.42 19.13
CA ASN A 38 24.28 2.76 18.97
C ASN A 38 24.23 1.25 19.24
N LYS A 39 23.36 0.79 20.17
CA LYS A 39 23.15 -0.65 20.41
C LYS A 39 22.42 -1.29 19.23
N ILE A 40 21.36 -0.65 18.72
CA ILE A 40 20.63 -1.10 17.53
C ILE A 40 21.58 -1.22 16.33
N ASP A 41 22.40 -0.20 16.07
CA ASP A 41 23.32 -0.19 14.93
C ASP A 41 24.38 -1.30 15.04
N ARG A 42 24.86 -1.61 16.26
CA ARG A 42 25.74 -2.77 16.50
C ARG A 42 25.05 -4.10 16.21
N ILE A 43 23.78 -4.25 16.58
CA ILE A 43 22.99 -5.46 16.28
C ILE A 43 22.84 -5.59 14.76
N LEU A 44 22.39 -4.52 14.08
CA LEU A 44 22.19 -4.53 12.63
C LEU A 44 23.49 -4.83 11.87
N ASN A 45 24.62 -4.28 12.30
CA ASN A 45 25.92 -4.60 11.70
C ASN A 45 26.30 -6.07 11.85
N LYS A 46 25.97 -6.72 12.99
CA LYS A 46 26.19 -8.17 13.16
C LYS A 46 25.31 -9.00 12.24
N LEU A 47 24.08 -8.55 12.02
CA LEU A 47 23.10 -9.19 11.12
C LEU A 47 23.33 -8.83 9.64
N ASN A 48 24.38 -8.08 9.31
CA ASN A 48 24.64 -7.54 7.96
C ASN A 48 23.46 -6.76 7.36
N ALA A 49 22.59 -6.21 8.21
CA ALA A 49 21.43 -5.44 7.81
C ALA A 49 21.76 -3.94 7.84
N ARG A 50 21.29 -3.19 6.85
CA ARG A 50 21.44 -1.74 6.80
C ARG A 50 20.09 -1.05 6.85
N PRO A 51 19.86 -0.15 7.82
CA PRO A 51 18.63 0.62 7.85
C PRO A 51 18.61 1.60 6.66
N LYS A 52 17.41 1.83 6.15
CA LYS A 52 17.10 2.77 5.06
C LYS A 52 16.16 3.85 5.59
N LEU A 53 16.07 4.97 4.88
CA LEU A 53 15.05 5.97 5.14
C LEU A 53 13.86 5.71 4.21
N LEU A 54 12.80 5.09 4.73
CA LEU A 54 11.54 4.85 4.00
C LEU A 54 10.49 5.83 4.51
N ASN A 55 9.84 6.58 3.61
CA ASN A 55 8.91 7.66 4.00
C ASN A 55 9.52 8.64 5.03
N ARG A 56 10.83 8.92 4.92
CA ARG A 56 11.59 9.75 5.88
C ARG A 56 11.63 9.22 7.31
N ARG A 57 11.26 7.95 7.52
CA ARG A 57 11.40 7.24 8.78
C ARG A 57 12.56 6.26 8.65
N TRP A 58 13.32 6.13 9.74
CA TRP A 58 14.33 5.08 9.82
C TRP A 58 13.61 3.73 9.78
N THR A 59 13.98 2.86 8.85
CA THR A 59 13.37 1.54 8.68
C THR A 59 14.45 0.51 8.37
N CYS A 60 14.48 -0.60 9.09
CA CYS A 60 15.28 -1.77 8.71
C CYS A 60 14.37 -2.86 8.13
N ILE A 61 14.86 -3.56 7.12
CA ILE A 61 14.21 -4.71 6.50
C ILE A 61 15.16 -5.89 6.74
N LEU A 62 14.60 -6.97 7.29
CA LEU A 62 15.30 -8.18 7.67
C LEU A 62 14.61 -9.36 6.98
N ASP A 63 15.40 -10.34 6.56
CA ASP A 63 14.86 -11.65 6.21
C ASP A 63 14.34 -12.38 7.46
N LYS A 64 13.69 -13.51 7.22
CA LYS A 64 13.07 -14.33 8.26
C LYS A 64 14.06 -14.74 9.37
N SER A 65 15.26 -15.22 9.01
CA SER A 65 16.29 -15.61 9.98
C SER A 65 16.76 -14.43 10.84
N ASN A 66 17.03 -13.29 10.20
CA ASN A 66 17.52 -12.10 10.88
C ASN A 66 16.42 -11.41 11.71
N ARG A 67 15.14 -11.60 11.40
CA ARG A 67 14.01 -11.06 12.17
C ARG A 67 14.04 -11.57 13.61
N GLU A 68 14.14 -12.89 13.79
CA GLU A 68 14.13 -13.52 15.12
C GLU A 68 15.35 -13.11 15.93
N ASP A 69 16.54 -13.17 15.32
CA ASP A 69 17.79 -12.77 15.94
C ASP A 69 17.80 -11.28 16.33
N PHE A 70 17.20 -10.43 15.50
CA PHE A 70 17.05 -9.00 15.80
C PHE A 70 16.14 -8.76 17.00
N LEU A 71 14.95 -9.35 17.01
CA LEU A 71 14.00 -9.24 18.13
C LEU A 71 14.62 -9.75 19.44
N GLY A 72 15.30 -10.91 19.40
CA GLY A 72 16.02 -11.46 20.54
C GLY A 72 17.15 -10.55 21.02
N SER A 73 17.92 -9.97 20.10
CA SER A 73 19.04 -9.07 20.42
C SER A 73 18.61 -7.71 20.95
N LEU A 74 17.40 -7.25 20.63
CA LEU A 74 16.84 -6.02 21.19
C LEU A 74 16.48 -6.16 22.67
N TRP A 75 16.35 -7.38 23.19
CA TRP A 75 16.15 -7.64 24.60
C TRP A 75 17.29 -7.04 25.45
N GLY A 76 16.94 -6.25 26.48
CA GLY A 76 17.94 -5.58 27.33
C GLY A 76 18.59 -4.32 26.73
N THR A 77 18.22 -3.92 25.51
CA THR A 77 18.66 -2.62 24.95
C THR A 77 17.87 -1.43 25.53
N GLY A 78 16.69 -1.69 26.09
CA GLY A 78 15.74 -0.68 26.56
C GLY A 78 14.88 -0.07 25.45
N VAL A 79 14.93 -0.64 24.23
CA VAL A 79 14.11 -0.26 23.08
C VAL A 79 12.81 -1.05 23.10
N THR A 80 11.66 -0.37 23.02
CA THR A 80 10.35 -1.03 22.91
C THR A 80 9.99 -1.28 21.44
N VAL A 81 9.50 -2.48 21.15
CA VAL A 81 9.08 -2.88 19.79
C VAL A 81 7.62 -3.29 19.85
N HIS A 82 6.83 -2.81 18.90
CA HIS A 82 5.46 -3.26 18.66
C HIS A 82 5.46 -4.16 17.43
N THR A 83 5.27 -5.46 17.64
CA THR A 83 5.40 -6.47 16.58
C THR A 83 4.07 -6.74 15.87
N LEU A 84 4.08 -7.55 14.82
CA LEU A 84 2.84 -8.00 14.18
C LEU A 84 1.94 -8.80 15.14
N GLU A 85 2.52 -9.58 16.05
CA GLU A 85 1.78 -10.30 17.08
C GLU A 85 1.05 -9.32 18.02
N ASP A 86 1.66 -8.18 18.34
CA ASP A 86 1.01 -7.14 19.14
C ASP A 86 -0.11 -6.42 18.37
N HIS A 87 0.05 -6.24 17.05
CA HIS A 87 -1.05 -5.77 16.19
C HIS A 87 -2.26 -6.71 16.28
N VAL A 88 -2.05 -8.03 16.17
CA VAL A 88 -3.13 -9.03 16.27
C VAL A 88 -3.79 -8.96 17.65
N LYS A 89 -3.03 -8.87 18.75
CA LYS A 89 -3.60 -8.76 20.10
C LYS A 89 -4.50 -7.53 20.26
N VAL A 90 -4.08 -6.38 19.73
CA VAL A 90 -4.90 -5.16 19.76
C VAL A 90 -6.15 -5.34 18.90
N LEU A 91 -5.99 -5.83 17.67
CA LEU A 91 -7.11 -6.04 16.74
C LEU A 91 -8.17 -6.96 17.35
N VAL A 92 -7.77 -8.12 17.89
CA VAL A 92 -8.68 -9.09 18.53
C VAL A 92 -9.39 -8.48 19.74
N LYS A 93 -8.73 -7.58 20.48
CA LYS A 93 -9.36 -6.86 21.59
C LYS A 93 -10.41 -5.85 21.12
N LEU A 94 -10.16 -5.16 20.00
CA LEU A 94 -11.08 -4.18 19.42
C LEU A 94 -12.27 -4.86 18.74
N TYR A 95 -12.02 -5.93 17.99
CA TYR A 95 -12.99 -6.72 17.26
C TYR A 95 -13.27 -8.03 18.01
N ARG A 96 -13.95 -7.91 19.16
CA ARG A 96 -14.62 -9.07 19.75
C ARG A 96 -15.89 -9.35 18.94
N PRO A 97 -16.01 -10.52 18.29
CA PRO A 97 -17.14 -10.82 17.43
C PRO A 97 -18.38 -11.18 18.26
N GLU A 98 -19.00 -10.18 18.88
CA GLU A 98 -20.34 -10.36 19.42
C GLU A 98 -21.34 -10.35 18.27
N ILE A 99 -22.21 -11.37 18.21
CA ILE A 99 -23.27 -11.42 17.20
C ILE A 99 -24.30 -10.37 17.56
N ARG A 100 -24.38 -9.32 16.74
CA ARG A 100 -25.50 -8.37 16.80
C ARG A 100 -26.62 -8.88 15.92
N ARG A 101 -27.78 -9.13 16.53
CA ARG A 101 -29.00 -9.44 15.80
C ARG A 101 -29.60 -8.15 15.27
N LEU A 102 -30.02 -8.16 14.01
CA LEU A 102 -30.82 -7.09 13.43
C LEU A 102 -32.18 -7.01 14.14
N GLY A 103 -32.72 -5.80 14.25
CA GLY A 103 -34.03 -5.57 14.87
C GLY A 103 -35.20 -5.98 13.98
N GLU A 104 -36.38 -5.51 14.33
CA GLU A 104 -37.60 -5.77 13.57
C GLU A 104 -37.58 -5.12 12.18
N LEU A 105 -38.40 -5.63 11.27
CA LEU A 105 -38.62 -5.01 9.96
C LEU A 105 -39.32 -3.66 10.14
N SER A 106 -38.81 -2.65 9.46
CA SER A 106 -39.37 -1.30 9.46
C SER A 106 -39.46 -0.77 8.04
N GLU A 107 -40.49 0.02 7.77
CA GLU A 107 -40.64 0.73 6.51
C GLU A 107 -39.83 2.02 6.55
N ILE A 108 -38.95 2.21 5.57
CA ILE A 108 -38.11 3.40 5.46
C ILE A 108 -38.21 4.00 4.06
N GLU A 109 -38.23 5.32 4.01
CA GLU A 109 -38.21 6.08 2.76
C GLU A 109 -36.76 6.23 2.28
N ILE A 110 -36.51 5.87 1.02
CA ILE A 110 -35.21 5.98 0.35
C ILE A 110 -35.34 6.85 -0.91
N ASN A 111 -34.23 7.35 -1.46
CA ASN A 111 -34.27 8.14 -2.69
C ASN A 111 -34.46 7.23 -3.93
N PRO A 112 -35.53 7.37 -4.74
CA PRO A 112 -35.74 6.54 -5.94
C PRO A 112 -34.68 6.70 -7.03
N HIS A 113 -33.94 7.81 -7.03
CA HIS A 113 -32.98 8.15 -8.08
C HIS A 113 -31.59 7.56 -7.85
N GLU A 114 -31.39 6.87 -6.73
CA GLU A 114 -30.12 6.25 -6.35
C GLU A 114 -30.24 4.72 -6.43
N SER A 115 -29.13 4.04 -6.70
CA SER A 115 -29.09 2.58 -6.56
C SER A 115 -28.83 2.22 -5.11
N TRP A 116 -29.73 1.47 -4.50
CA TRP A 116 -29.64 1.05 -3.10
C TRP A 116 -29.28 -0.41 -2.99
N GLN A 117 -28.43 -0.73 -2.01
CA GLN A 117 -28.04 -2.10 -1.68
C GLN A 117 -28.11 -2.30 -0.17
N GLU A 118 -28.61 -3.46 0.25
CA GLU A 118 -28.52 -3.92 1.64
C GLU A 118 -27.39 -4.94 1.80
N PHE A 119 -26.73 -4.93 2.96
CA PHE A 119 -25.70 -5.91 3.23
C PHE A 119 -26.32 -7.24 3.68
N ASN A 120 -25.99 -8.33 3.00
CA ASN A 120 -26.40 -9.68 3.37
C ASN A 120 -25.37 -10.34 4.30
N PRO A 121 -25.66 -10.58 5.59
CA PRO A 121 -24.65 -11.08 6.52
C PRO A 121 -24.25 -12.55 6.33
N GLN A 122 -25.09 -13.34 5.63
CA GLN A 122 -24.82 -14.75 5.30
C GLN A 122 -23.86 -14.85 4.12
N LYS A 123 -24.19 -14.17 3.03
CA LYS A 123 -23.39 -14.17 1.80
C LYS A 123 -22.23 -13.17 1.86
N ARG A 124 -22.20 -12.31 2.89
CA ARG A 124 -21.20 -11.24 3.10
C ARG A 124 -21.04 -10.31 1.90
N THR A 125 -22.13 -10.06 1.19
CA THR A 125 -22.17 -9.29 -0.06
C THR A 125 -23.28 -8.26 -0.05
N TRP A 126 -23.14 -7.23 -0.88
CA TRP A 126 -24.17 -6.23 -1.10
C TRP A 126 -25.23 -6.76 -2.08
N GLN A 127 -26.50 -6.71 -1.68
CA GLN A 127 -27.64 -7.14 -2.48
C GLN A 127 -28.44 -5.92 -2.89
N SER A 128 -28.73 -5.79 -4.18
CA SER A 128 -29.54 -4.68 -4.69
C SER A 128 -30.95 -4.74 -4.12
N LEU A 129 -31.46 -3.58 -3.74
CA LEU A 129 -32.84 -3.41 -3.30
C LEU A 129 -33.71 -3.06 -4.51
N ASP A 130 -34.81 -3.78 -4.67
CA ASP A 130 -35.80 -3.48 -5.70
C ASP A 130 -36.60 -2.24 -5.32
N VAL A 131 -36.17 -1.08 -5.82
CA VAL A 131 -36.88 0.19 -5.65
C VAL A 131 -37.85 0.35 -6.82
N SER A 132 -39.09 -0.12 -6.67
CA SER A 132 -40.13 0.04 -7.69
C SER A 132 -41.26 0.96 -7.21
N GLY A 133 -41.52 2.03 -7.97
CA GLY A 133 -42.71 2.88 -7.81
C GLY A 133 -42.48 4.34 -7.43
N LYS A 134 -43.57 5.13 -7.40
CA LYS A 134 -43.60 6.57 -7.06
C LYS A 134 -43.38 6.89 -5.57
N LYS A 135 -43.44 5.88 -4.70
CA LYS A 135 -43.10 5.95 -3.27
C LYS A 135 -42.01 4.92 -3.00
N SER A 136 -40.83 5.39 -2.67
CA SER A 136 -39.64 4.57 -2.49
C SER A 136 -39.55 4.08 -1.04
N ILE A 137 -40.58 3.36 -0.60
CA ILE A 137 -40.61 2.78 0.73
C ILE A 137 -40.12 1.34 0.64
N VAL A 138 -39.09 1.00 1.41
CA VAL A 138 -38.53 -0.36 1.49
C VAL A 138 -38.66 -0.91 2.91
N LYS A 139 -38.88 -2.23 3.02
CA LYS A 139 -38.97 -2.94 4.30
C LYS A 139 -37.63 -3.55 4.65
N ILE A 140 -36.95 -2.99 5.65
CA ILE A 140 -35.60 -3.40 6.03
C ILE A 140 -35.50 -3.51 7.56
N LYS A 141 -34.67 -4.43 8.06
CA LYS A 141 -34.50 -4.62 9.51
C LYS A 141 -33.75 -3.44 10.13
N LEU A 142 -34.17 -3.01 11.33
CA LEU A 142 -33.44 -2.01 12.11
C LEU A 142 -31.98 -2.43 12.37
N GLY A 143 -31.07 -1.47 12.31
CA GLY A 143 -29.64 -1.69 12.48
C GLY A 143 -28.91 -2.15 11.22
N THR A 144 -29.61 -2.45 10.13
CA THR A 144 -29.02 -2.79 8.82
C THR A 144 -28.25 -1.60 8.27
N VAL A 145 -27.15 -1.89 7.56
CA VAL A 145 -26.38 -0.90 6.81
C VAL A 145 -26.81 -0.93 5.35
N LEU A 146 -27.14 0.23 4.81
CA LEU A 146 -27.44 0.42 3.41
C LEU A 146 -26.29 1.13 2.72
N LYS A 147 -26.03 0.73 1.48
CA LYS A 147 -25.15 1.43 0.56
C LYS A 147 -26.04 2.08 -0.50
N SER A 148 -25.89 3.38 -0.68
CA SER A 148 -26.42 4.12 -1.81
C SER A 148 -25.29 4.46 -2.76
N THR A 149 -25.55 4.43 -4.06
CA THR A 149 -24.62 4.88 -5.08
C THR A 149 -25.36 5.80 -6.04
N ASP A 150 -24.84 7.02 -6.16
CA ASP A 150 -25.22 7.96 -7.22
C ASP A 150 -24.13 7.98 -8.31
N LEU A 151 -24.30 8.78 -9.37
CA LEU A 151 -23.39 8.81 -10.52
C LEU A 151 -21.93 9.17 -10.17
N GLU A 152 -21.67 9.73 -8.97
CA GLU A 152 -20.34 10.24 -8.60
C GLU A 152 -19.84 9.78 -7.21
N THR A 153 -20.70 9.26 -6.33
CA THR A 153 -20.36 8.98 -4.93
C THR A 153 -21.04 7.74 -4.33
N GLU A 154 -20.29 6.97 -3.53
CA GLU A 154 -20.82 5.93 -2.65
C GLU A 154 -21.14 6.54 -1.27
N LYS A 155 -22.35 6.30 -0.76
CA LYS A 155 -22.79 6.75 0.57
C LYS A 155 -23.28 5.55 1.38
N TYR A 156 -23.07 5.61 2.69
CA TYR A 156 -23.48 4.56 3.62
C TYR A 156 -24.44 5.10 4.67
N PHE A 157 -25.43 4.31 5.03
CA PHE A 157 -26.45 4.68 6.00
C PHE A 157 -26.70 3.53 6.95
N ARG A 158 -27.06 3.83 8.19
CA ARG A 158 -27.60 2.86 9.14
C ARG A 158 -29.02 3.22 9.49
N ILE A 159 -29.87 2.21 9.52
CA ILE A 159 -31.26 2.38 9.97
C ILE A 159 -31.26 2.38 11.50
N ILE A 160 -31.66 3.51 12.09
CA ILE A 160 -31.82 3.67 13.54
C ILE A 160 -33.23 4.14 13.85
N THR A 161 -33.65 4.01 15.10
CA THR A 161 -34.92 4.59 15.59
C THR A 161 -34.63 5.97 16.19
N SER A 162 -35.31 7.00 15.68
CA SER A 162 -35.32 8.35 16.24
C SER A 162 -36.77 8.80 16.39
N ASP A 163 -37.16 9.30 17.56
CA ASP A 163 -38.53 9.75 17.84
C ASP A 163 -39.59 8.70 17.44
N GLU A 164 -39.34 7.44 17.81
CA GLU A 164 -40.20 6.27 17.51
C GLU A 164 -40.37 5.96 16.01
N LYS A 165 -39.60 6.61 15.13
CA LYS A 165 -39.61 6.38 13.68
C LYS A 165 -38.26 5.86 13.17
N PRO A 166 -38.27 4.94 12.20
CA PRO A 166 -37.04 4.52 11.53
C PRO A 166 -36.49 5.67 10.66
N VAL A 167 -35.20 5.98 10.81
CA VAL A 167 -34.50 7.01 10.02
C VAL A 167 -33.16 6.52 9.51
N LEU A 168 -32.73 7.07 8.36
CA LEU A 168 -31.41 6.82 7.76
C LEU A 168 -30.38 7.74 8.41
N ALA A 169 -29.53 7.20 9.26
CA ALA A 169 -28.38 7.94 9.78
C ALA A 169 -27.17 7.76 8.86
N PRO A 170 -26.55 8.83 8.35
CA PRO A 170 -25.38 8.73 7.49
C PRO A 170 -24.18 8.15 8.25
N LEU A 171 -23.35 7.38 7.55
CA LEU A 171 -22.14 6.77 8.06
C LEU A 171 -20.97 7.00 7.10
N GLU A 172 -19.78 7.14 7.67
CA GLU A 172 -18.54 6.99 6.91
C GLU A 172 -18.36 5.53 6.47
N LYS A 173 -17.73 5.31 5.31
CA LYS A 173 -17.44 3.97 4.77
C LYS A 173 -16.77 3.08 5.81
N ARG A 174 -15.74 3.57 6.48
CA ARG A 174 -15.02 2.83 7.52
C ARG A 174 -15.94 2.38 8.67
N ALA A 175 -16.80 3.26 9.17
CA ALA A 175 -17.77 2.92 10.22
C ALA A 175 -18.80 1.88 9.73
N ALA A 176 -19.23 1.97 8.48
CA ALA A 176 -20.14 1.00 7.88
C ALA A 176 -19.55 -0.41 7.89
N TYR A 177 -18.30 -0.57 7.43
CA TYR A 177 -17.60 -1.87 7.43
C TYR A 177 -17.39 -2.43 8.85
N ASN A 178 -17.09 -1.56 9.82
CA ASN A 178 -16.95 -1.94 11.23
C ASN A 178 -18.28 -2.36 11.88
N ILE A 179 -19.41 -1.92 11.34
CA ILE A 179 -20.74 -2.34 11.80
C ILE A 179 -21.14 -3.66 11.17
N ILE A 180 -21.00 -3.83 9.84
CA ILE A 180 -21.41 -5.06 9.16
C ILE A 180 -20.65 -6.29 9.65
N VAL A 181 -19.36 -6.16 10.04
CA VAL A 181 -18.60 -7.30 10.58
C VAL A 181 -19.23 -7.87 11.87
N THR A 182 -19.89 -7.02 12.67
CA THR A 182 -20.63 -7.47 13.87
C THR A 182 -21.89 -8.26 13.52
N GLN A 183 -22.41 -8.08 12.31
CA GLN A 183 -23.61 -8.73 11.78
C GLN A 183 -23.28 -10.03 11.04
N PHE A 184 -22.03 -10.25 10.61
CA PHE A 184 -21.64 -11.44 9.84
C PHE A 184 -22.13 -12.73 10.50
N GLU A 185 -22.60 -13.66 9.69
CA GLU A 185 -22.78 -15.04 10.12
C GLU A 185 -21.44 -15.80 10.02
N PRO A 186 -21.19 -16.81 10.87
CA PRO A 186 -19.96 -17.61 10.81
C PRO A 186 -19.74 -18.20 9.42
N ALA A 187 -18.53 -18.04 8.88
CA ALA A 187 -18.12 -18.61 7.61
C ALA A 187 -16.85 -19.46 7.79
N LYS A 188 -16.57 -20.33 6.82
CA LYS A 188 -15.34 -21.12 6.79
C LYS A 188 -14.46 -20.64 5.65
N ALA A 189 -13.17 -20.55 5.93
CA ALA A 189 -12.12 -20.37 4.93
C ALA A 189 -11.15 -21.54 5.03
N PHE A 190 -10.53 -21.87 3.90
CA PHE A 190 -9.60 -22.99 3.83
C PHE A 190 -8.17 -22.51 3.61
N TRP A 191 -7.25 -23.02 4.43
CA TRP A 191 -5.82 -22.87 4.30
C TRP A 191 -5.28 -24.01 3.45
N GLN A 192 -4.98 -23.73 2.20
CA GLN A 192 -4.32 -24.68 1.30
C GLN A 192 -2.81 -24.45 1.37
N THR A 193 -1.99 -25.48 1.40
CA THR A 193 -0.53 -25.33 1.46
C THR A 193 0.14 -25.58 0.11
N ASP A 194 1.36 -25.09 -0.08
CA ASP A 194 2.20 -25.59 -1.17
C ASP A 194 2.68 -27.03 -0.89
N LYS A 195 3.20 -27.71 -1.92
CA LYS A 195 3.76 -29.07 -1.82
C LYS A 195 4.84 -29.23 -0.75
N LYS A 196 5.50 -28.14 -0.36
CA LYS A 196 6.57 -28.12 0.66
C LYS A 196 6.05 -27.79 2.06
N ASN A 197 4.75 -27.50 2.22
CA ASN A 197 4.11 -27.03 3.45
C ASN A 197 4.84 -25.83 4.08
N GLN A 198 5.37 -24.93 3.26
CA GLN A 198 6.07 -23.73 3.72
C GLN A 198 5.20 -22.48 3.66
N ILE A 199 4.23 -22.47 2.76
CA ILE A 199 3.36 -21.33 2.52
C ILE A 199 1.92 -21.80 2.45
N GLY A 200 1.07 -21.06 3.14
CA GLY A 200 -0.37 -21.21 3.09
C GLY A 200 -1.02 -20.20 2.17
N PHE A 201 -2.17 -20.58 1.64
CA PHE A 201 -2.96 -19.80 0.71
C PHE A 201 -4.42 -19.79 1.15
N ILE A 202 -5.03 -18.62 1.04
CA ILE A 202 -6.46 -18.39 1.30
C ILE A 202 -7.04 -17.70 0.07
N LYS A 203 -8.13 -18.24 -0.49
CA LYS A 203 -8.81 -17.59 -1.63
C LYS A 203 -9.34 -16.21 -1.24
N THR A 204 -9.19 -15.24 -2.13
CA THR A 204 -9.63 -13.85 -1.91
C THR A 204 -11.14 -13.74 -1.71
N ASP A 205 -11.93 -14.63 -2.31
CA ASP A 205 -13.40 -14.65 -2.16
C ASP A 205 -13.84 -14.87 -0.70
N TYR A 206 -13.01 -15.54 0.12
CA TYR A 206 -13.29 -15.68 1.55
C TYR A 206 -13.06 -14.39 2.34
N LEU A 207 -12.37 -13.42 1.75
CA LEU A 207 -11.90 -12.18 2.40
C LEU A 207 -12.68 -10.94 1.93
N GLU A 208 -13.78 -11.12 1.20
CA GLU A 208 -14.59 -10.01 0.73
C GLU A 208 -15.24 -9.22 1.88
N ASN A 209 -15.35 -7.91 1.67
CA ASN A 209 -16.02 -6.96 2.56
C ASN A 209 -15.50 -6.95 4.02
N LEU A 210 -14.24 -7.34 4.24
CA LEU A 210 -13.59 -7.18 5.53
C LEU A 210 -13.38 -5.70 5.86
N PRO A 211 -13.52 -5.31 7.15
CA PRO A 211 -13.02 -4.02 7.64
C PRO A 211 -11.58 -3.77 7.25
N GLU A 212 -11.26 -2.52 6.96
CA GLU A 212 -9.94 -2.11 6.51
C GLU A 212 -8.85 -2.47 7.54
N GLU A 213 -9.14 -2.43 8.85
CA GLU A 213 -8.17 -2.82 9.89
C GLU A 213 -7.85 -4.31 9.85
N ILE A 214 -8.86 -5.16 9.61
CA ILE A 214 -8.67 -6.61 9.52
C ILE A 214 -7.89 -6.94 8.25
N PHE A 215 -8.32 -6.39 7.11
CA PHE A 215 -7.65 -6.62 5.83
C PHE A 215 -6.22 -6.09 5.81
N SER A 216 -6.00 -4.88 6.33
CA SER A 216 -4.66 -4.27 6.47
C SER A 216 -3.76 -5.13 7.35
N THR A 217 -4.28 -5.72 8.44
CA THR A 217 -3.50 -6.63 9.28
C THR A 217 -3.08 -7.88 8.50
N LEU A 218 -3.98 -8.49 7.71
CA LEU A 218 -3.65 -9.63 6.85
C LEU A 218 -2.56 -9.29 5.83
N LEU A 219 -2.64 -8.13 5.18
CA LEU A 219 -1.62 -7.66 4.22
C LEU A 219 -0.23 -7.53 4.85
N ARG A 220 -0.12 -7.29 6.16
CA ARG A 220 1.19 -7.19 6.85
C ARG A 220 1.89 -8.54 7.01
N PHE A 221 1.13 -9.62 7.03
CA PHE A 221 1.61 -11.01 7.08
C PHE A 221 1.79 -11.62 5.69
N GLN A 222 1.39 -10.92 4.63
CA GLN A 222 1.44 -11.47 3.29
C GLN A 222 2.88 -11.81 2.89
N SER A 223 3.08 -13.02 2.37
CA SER A 223 4.37 -13.46 1.84
C SER A 223 4.64 -12.90 0.44
N ASP A 224 5.89 -12.94 0.00
CA ASP A 224 6.29 -12.45 -1.33
C ASP A 224 5.79 -13.31 -2.51
N LYS A 225 5.22 -14.49 -2.23
CA LYS A 225 4.59 -15.30 -3.28
C LYS A 225 3.26 -14.65 -3.66
N LYS A 226 2.92 -14.65 -4.94
CA LYS A 226 1.63 -14.14 -5.41
C LYS A 226 1.03 -15.12 -6.40
N ILE A 227 -0.22 -15.45 -6.16
CA ILE A 227 -1.05 -16.24 -7.06
C ILE A 227 -2.34 -15.43 -7.23
N SER A 228 -2.83 -15.33 -8.47
CA SER A 228 -4.14 -14.71 -8.73
C SER A 228 -5.19 -15.34 -7.83
N ASP A 229 -6.08 -14.54 -7.26
CA ASP A 229 -7.23 -14.98 -6.44
C ASP A 229 -6.85 -15.61 -5.09
N TYR A 230 -5.58 -15.52 -4.66
CA TYR A 230 -5.13 -15.99 -3.36
C TYR A 230 -4.29 -14.95 -2.62
N MET A 231 -4.49 -14.91 -1.30
CA MET A 231 -3.53 -14.29 -0.38
C MET A 231 -2.66 -15.38 0.22
N SER A 232 -1.34 -15.17 0.24
CA SER A 232 -0.37 -16.13 0.71
C SER A 232 0.33 -15.67 1.98
N PHE A 233 0.69 -16.62 2.82
CA PHE A 233 1.26 -16.38 4.14
C PHE A 233 2.32 -17.44 4.43
N ASP A 234 3.31 -17.10 5.25
CA ASP A 234 4.23 -18.14 5.72
C ASP A 234 3.49 -19.10 6.65
N GLU A 235 3.88 -20.36 6.62
CA GLU A 235 3.21 -21.43 7.36
C GLU A 235 3.15 -21.18 8.88
N GLU A 236 4.18 -20.56 9.44
CA GLU A 236 4.27 -20.24 10.87
C GLU A 236 3.25 -19.18 11.32
N ASP A 237 2.73 -18.37 10.39
CA ASP A 237 1.77 -17.32 10.71
C ASP A 237 0.33 -17.87 10.80
N TYR A 238 0.12 -19.17 10.56
CA TYR A 238 -1.21 -19.78 10.52
C TYR A 238 -2.09 -19.40 11.71
N GLU A 239 -1.60 -19.52 12.94
CA GLU A 239 -2.40 -19.21 14.14
C GLU A 239 -2.68 -17.71 14.30
N LEU A 240 -1.77 -16.84 13.83
CA LEU A 240 -1.98 -15.39 13.82
C LEU A 240 -3.02 -15.00 12.79
N VAL A 241 -2.91 -15.50 11.55
CA VAL A 241 -3.87 -15.29 10.48
C VAL A 241 -5.25 -15.82 10.87
N ARG A 242 -5.30 -17.02 11.47
CA ARG A 242 -6.54 -17.60 12.03
C ARG A 242 -7.18 -16.68 13.07
N SER A 243 -6.38 -16.10 13.97
CA SER A 243 -6.87 -15.19 15.01
C SER A 243 -7.43 -13.89 14.41
N VAL A 244 -6.78 -13.34 13.38
CA VAL A 244 -7.25 -12.15 12.65
C VAL A 244 -8.58 -12.42 11.94
N LEU A 245 -8.68 -13.55 11.24
CA LEU A 245 -9.90 -13.96 10.54
C LEU A 245 -11.07 -14.25 11.50
N ALA A 246 -10.77 -14.78 12.68
CA ALA A 246 -11.77 -15.00 13.73
C ALA A 246 -12.44 -13.69 14.19
N SER A 247 -11.74 -12.55 14.16
CA SER A 247 -12.34 -11.22 14.42
C SER A 247 -13.43 -10.85 13.41
N ALA A 248 -13.43 -11.47 12.22
CA ALA A 248 -14.49 -11.37 11.21
C ALA A 248 -15.36 -12.64 11.14
N LYS A 249 -15.40 -13.45 12.20
CA LYS A 249 -16.16 -14.72 12.28
C LYS A 249 -15.86 -15.66 11.11
N ILE A 250 -14.62 -15.67 10.62
CA ILE A 250 -14.15 -16.63 9.63
C ILE A 250 -13.35 -17.69 10.38
N GLU A 251 -13.85 -18.91 10.38
CA GLU A 251 -13.13 -20.06 10.87
C GLU A 251 -12.15 -20.53 9.78
N LEU A 252 -10.86 -20.30 10.01
CA LEU A 252 -9.81 -20.83 9.13
C LEU A 252 -9.54 -22.30 9.48
N GLN A 253 -9.69 -23.18 8.50
CA GLN A 253 -9.44 -24.62 8.62
C GLN A 253 -8.35 -25.04 7.64
N ARG A 254 -7.47 -25.97 8.07
CA ARG A 254 -6.51 -26.59 7.16
C ARG A 254 -7.23 -27.46 6.14
N SER A 255 -6.90 -27.24 4.87
CA SER A 255 -7.31 -28.13 3.78
C SER A 255 -6.30 -29.27 3.63
N SER A 256 -6.78 -30.42 3.16
CA SER A 256 -5.91 -31.50 2.65
C SER A 256 -5.45 -31.23 1.21
N GLU A 257 -6.05 -30.24 0.54
CA GLU A 257 -5.66 -29.83 -0.81
C GLU A 257 -4.38 -29.03 -0.76
N THR A 258 -3.45 -29.37 -1.66
CA THR A 258 -2.24 -28.57 -1.89
C THR A 258 -2.42 -27.76 -3.16
N ILE A 259 -1.92 -26.53 -3.14
CA ILE A 259 -1.79 -25.74 -4.35
C ILE A 259 -0.51 -26.18 -5.04
N ASP A 260 -0.66 -26.66 -6.27
CA ASP A 260 0.48 -26.83 -7.14
C ASP A 260 0.95 -25.45 -7.57
N LEU A 261 1.90 -24.93 -6.80
CA LEU A 261 2.81 -23.91 -7.32
C LEU A 261 3.47 -24.57 -8.52
N CYS A 262 2.96 -24.33 -9.73
CA CYS A 262 3.70 -24.67 -10.93
C CYS A 262 5.10 -24.09 -10.74
N ASP A 263 6.08 -24.96 -10.43
CA ASP A 263 7.49 -24.64 -10.33
C ASP A 263 7.78 -23.74 -11.49
N GLU A 264 8.13 -22.47 -11.20
CA GLU A 264 8.48 -21.42 -12.15
C GLU A 264 8.41 -21.91 -13.59
N LYS A 265 7.19 -22.17 -14.09
CA LYS A 265 7.01 -22.18 -15.53
C LYS A 265 7.35 -20.74 -15.78
N LYS A 266 8.51 -20.52 -16.43
CA LYS A 266 8.79 -19.34 -17.22
C LYS A 266 7.46 -18.99 -17.84
N THR A 267 6.69 -18.16 -17.14
CA THR A 267 5.55 -17.48 -17.70
C THR A 267 6.36 -16.60 -18.60
N GLU A 268 6.42 -16.97 -19.89
CA GLU A 268 7.12 -16.19 -20.90
C GLU A 268 6.67 -14.78 -20.61
N ALA A 269 7.59 -14.01 -20.04
CA ALA A 269 7.23 -12.77 -19.39
C ALA A 269 6.78 -11.92 -20.57
N ILE A 270 5.47 -11.69 -20.68
CA ILE A 270 4.88 -11.07 -21.87
C ILE A 270 5.64 -9.77 -22.05
N THR A 271 6.47 -9.77 -23.09
CA THR A 271 7.35 -8.64 -23.35
C THR A 271 6.46 -7.58 -23.96
N ILE A 272 6.48 -6.40 -23.36
CA ILE A 272 5.70 -5.26 -23.78
C ILE A 272 6.59 -4.47 -24.73
N PRO A 273 6.20 -4.34 -26.00
CA PRO A 273 6.84 -3.43 -26.95
C PRO A 273 6.98 -2.02 -26.37
N VAL A 274 8.09 -1.36 -26.65
CA VAL A 274 8.41 -0.06 -26.04
C VAL A 274 7.40 1.02 -26.42
N ASP A 275 6.83 0.92 -27.62
CA ASP A 275 5.79 1.81 -28.15
C ASP A 275 4.45 1.71 -27.41
N LYS A 276 4.19 0.61 -26.71
CA LYS A 276 3.00 0.41 -25.87
C LYS A 276 3.14 0.93 -24.44
N ILE A 277 4.32 1.42 -24.06
CA ILE A 277 4.56 1.99 -22.73
C ILE A 277 4.22 3.48 -22.75
N GLU A 278 3.69 3.98 -21.63
CA GLU A 278 3.40 5.40 -21.43
C GLU A 278 4.61 6.26 -21.83
N LYS A 279 4.45 7.03 -22.91
CA LYS A 279 5.56 7.74 -23.57
C LYS A 279 6.29 8.69 -22.62
N ASP A 280 5.55 9.46 -21.81
CA ASP A 280 6.13 10.39 -20.84
C ASP A 280 7.05 9.66 -19.82
N ARG A 281 6.78 8.38 -19.50
CA ARG A 281 7.63 7.56 -18.60
C ARG A 281 8.91 7.10 -19.28
N ILE A 282 8.81 6.62 -20.52
CA ILE A 282 9.98 6.19 -21.29
C ILE A 282 10.90 7.38 -21.58
N ASP A 283 10.34 8.49 -22.03
CA ASP A 283 11.10 9.72 -22.30
C ASP A 283 11.84 10.21 -21.05
N ALA A 284 11.18 10.18 -19.88
CA ALA A 284 11.81 10.50 -18.61
C ALA A 284 12.94 9.53 -18.25
N PHE A 285 12.74 8.23 -18.42
CA PHE A 285 13.78 7.23 -18.16
C PHE A 285 14.98 7.40 -19.10
N ILE A 286 14.73 7.67 -20.39
CA ILE A 286 15.78 7.95 -21.38
C ILE A 286 16.58 9.20 -20.97
N ALA A 287 15.89 10.27 -20.57
CA ALA A 287 16.53 11.50 -20.10
C ALA A 287 17.44 11.25 -18.88
N MET A 288 16.96 10.46 -17.91
CA MET A 288 17.74 10.11 -16.72
C MET A 288 19.03 9.35 -17.09
N ILE A 289 18.93 8.31 -17.91
CA ILE A 289 20.11 7.53 -18.33
C ILE A 289 21.08 8.38 -19.15
N THR A 290 20.57 9.26 -20.00
CA THR A 290 21.38 10.15 -20.82
C THR A 290 22.16 11.14 -19.95
N GLU A 291 21.53 11.73 -18.92
CA GLU A 291 22.22 12.61 -17.97
C GLU A 291 23.25 11.85 -17.11
N LEU A 292 23.03 10.57 -16.83
CA LEU A 292 24.05 9.69 -16.24
C LEU A 292 25.19 9.36 -17.22
N GLY A 293 25.16 9.85 -18.46
CA GLY A 293 26.20 9.62 -19.47
C GLY A 293 26.07 8.29 -20.22
N GLY A 294 24.91 7.64 -20.15
CA GLY A 294 24.58 6.48 -20.97
C GLY A 294 24.12 6.90 -22.37
N LYS A 295 24.36 6.05 -23.37
CA LYS A 295 23.77 6.16 -24.71
C LYS A 295 22.64 5.15 -24.82
N ILE A 296 21.48 5.58 -25.31
CA ILE A 296 20.32 4.71 -25.53
C ILE A 296 20.07 4.57 -27.03
N GLY A 297 19.97 3.33 -27.49
CA GLY A 297 19.28 2.97 -28.73
C GLY A 297 17.92 2.37 -28.39
N GLN A 298 16.91 2.66 -29.20
CA GLN A 298 15.57 2.09 -29.07
C GLN A 298 15.26 1.22 -30.27
N ASP A 299 14.74 0.04 -29.97
CA ASP A 299 14.26 -0.99 -30.89
C ASP A 299 12.76 -1.18 -30.57
N ASP A 300 11.98 -1.79 -31.45
CA ASP A 300 10.52 -1.98 -31.21
C ASP A 300 10.23 -2.72 -29.89
N GLU A 301 11.10 -3.66 -29.50
CA GLU A 301 10.93 -4.50 -28.31
C GLU A 301 11.87 -4.15 -27.14
N HIS A 302 12.92 -3.36 -27.36
CA HIS A 302 14.01 -3.21 -26.39
C HIS A 302 14.56 -1.77 -26.29
N LEU A 303 15.10 -1.44 -25.12
CA LEU A 303 16.04 -0.31 -24.97
C LEU A 303 17.47 -0.84 -24.80
N ASN A 304 18.34 -0.52 -25.75
CA ASN A 304 19.75 -0.82 -25.70
C ASN A 304 20.51 0.30 -24.98
N ILE A 305 20.95 0.06 -23.75
CA ILE A 305 21.71 1.03 -22.96
C ILE A 305 23.20 0.69 -22.99
N THR A 306 24.01 1.64 -23.44
CA THR A 306 25.47 1.53 -23.49
C THR A 306 26.11 2.55 -22.54
N GLY A 307 26.97 2.08 -21.63
CA GLY A 307 27.79 2.94 -20.78
C GLY A 307 29.27 2.88 -21.15
N LYS A 308 30.13 3.27 -20.20
CA LYS A 308 31.58 3.24 -20.37
C LYS A 308 32.17 1.83 -20.34
N VAL A 309 31.56 0.93 -19.58
CA VAL A 309 32.12 -0.40 -19.26
C VAL A 309 31.45 -1.53 -20.03
N ASP A 310 30.14 -1.45 -20.22
CA ASP A 310 29.35 -2.51 -20.87
C ASP A 310 28.08 -1.93 -21.52
N SER A 311 27.32 -2.81 -22.17
CA SER A 311 26.01 -2.55 -22.75
C SER A 311 25.00 -3.59 -22.29
N VAL A 312 23.75 -3.18 -22.04
CA VAL A 312 22.64 -4.05 -21.67
C VAL A 312 21.43 -3.79 -22.56
N LYS A 313 20.63 -4.83 -22.78
CA LYS A 313 19.30 -4.72 -23.40
C LYS A 313 18.25 -4.73 -22.30
N LEU A 314 17.35 -3.76 -22.29
CA LEU A 314 16.20 -3.77 -21.41
C LEU A 314 14.98 -4.26 -22.19
N SER A 315 14.31 -5.29 -21.65
CA SER A 315 13.01 -5.75 -22.12
C SER A 315 11.97 -5.44 -21.07
N PHE A 316 10.84 -4.85 -21.43
CA PHE A 316 9.81 -4.53 -20.45
C PHE A 316 8.82 -5.68 -20.32
N ILE A 317 8.48 -6.05 -19.09
CA ILE A 317 7.63 -7.21 -18.81
C ILE A 317 6.47 -6.83 -17.89
N GLN A 318 5.32 -7.46 -18.11
CA GLN A 318 4.13 -7.23 -17.28
C GLN A 318 4.25 -7.83 -15.87
N SER A 319 5.17 -8.79 -15.68
CA SER A 319 5.45 -9.41 -14.36
C SER A 319 5.93 -8.38 -13.35
N GLU A 320 5.67 -8.63 -12.06
CA GLU A 320 6.06 -7.74 -10.96
C GLU A 320 7.57 -7.77 -10.63
N LYS A 321 8.30 -8.79 -11.09
CA LYS A 321 9.72 -8.98 -10.75
C LYS A 321 10.60 -8.75 -11.97
N SER A 322 11.56 -7.83 -11.81
CA SER A 322 12.64 -7.66 -12.77
C SER A 322 13.64 -8.81 -12.66
N ASN A 323 14.12 -9.31 -13.80
CA ASN A 323 15.08 -10.41 -13.91
C ASN A 323 16.29 -9.92 -14.72
N GLN A 324 17.47 -10.48 -14.45
CA GLN A 324 18.64 -10.31 -15.30
C GLN A 324 19.12 -11.68 -15.79
N GLU A 325 19.15 -11.86 -17.11
CA GLU A 325 19.73 -13.02 -17.77
C GLU A 325 20.84 -12.57 -18.72
N GLY A 326 22.10 -12.74 -18.31
CA GLY A 326 23.25 -12.25 -19.07
C GLY A 326 23.18 -10.73 -19.30
N LYS A 327 23.22 -10.31 -20.58
CA LYS A 327 23.14 -8.89 -21.01
C LYS A 327 21.70 -8.37 -21.15
N ILE A 328 20.70 -9.23 -20.99
CA ILE A 328 19.29 -8.85 -21.05
C ILE A 328 18.79 -8.63 -19.63
N ILE A 329 18.13 -7.51 -19.39
CA ILE A 329 17.48 -7.18 -18.13
C ILE A 329 15.99 -7.03 -18.43
N SER A 330 15.20 -7.95 -17.93
CA SER A 330 13.75 -7.86 -17.98
C SER A 330 13.28 -6.93 -16.87
N VAL A 331 12.74 -5.77 -17.21
CA VAL A 331 12.30 -4.71 -16.30
C VAL A 331 10.79 -4.79 -16.14
N SER A 332 10.32 -4.97 -14.91
CA SER A 332 8.89 -4.87 -14.60
C SER A 332 8.35 -3.48 -14.93
N MET A 333 7.16 -3.41 -15.52
CA MET A 333 6.45 -2.13 -15.74
C MET A 333 6.27 -1.31 -14.46
N SER A 334 6.07 -1.99 -13.34
CA SER A 334 5.97 -1.36 -12.03
C SER A 334 7.22 -0.53 -11.66
N ALA A 335 8.38 -0.84 -12.24
CA ALA A 335 9.61 -0.08 -12.02
C ALA A 335 9.60 1.29 -12.71
N LEU A 336 8.82 1.46 -13.78
CA LEU A 336 8.62 2.75 -14.45
C LEU A 336 7.49 3.57 -13.83
N GLU A 337 6.67 2.96 -12.97
CA GLU A 337 5.49 3.60 -12.36
C GLU A 337 5.71 4.08 -10.92
N ASP A 338 6.84 3.70 -10.31
CA ASP A 338 7.22 4.03 -8.94
C ASP A 338 8.63 4.66 -8.90
N PRO A 339 8.78 5.91 -8.40
CA PRO A 339 10.08 6.58 -8.26
C PRO A 339 11.13 5.78 -7.48
N ARG A 340 10.72 4.91 -6.55
CA ARG A 340 11.64 4.09 -5.76
C ARG A 340 12.24 2.98 -6.58
N ARG A 341 11.39 2.24 -7.28
CA ARG A 341 11.81 1.12 -8.12
C ARG A 341 12.67 1.60 -9.29
N ILE A 342 12.35 2.77 -9.87
CA ILE A 342 13.22 3.36 -10.91
C ILE A 342 14.59 3.76 -10.33
N THR A 343 14.64 4.27 -9.10
CA THR A 343 15.90 4.64 -8.43
C THR A 343 16.79 3.40 -8.24
N GLU A 344 16.21 2.27 -7.85
CA GLU A 344 16.92 0.99 -7.71
C GLU A 344 17.44 0.48 -9.06
N LEU A 345 16.60 0.53 -10.11
CA LEU A 345 16.99 0.19 -11.47
C LEU A 345 18.16 1.06 -11.96
N LEU A 346 18.06 2.38 -11.80
CA LEU A 346 19.13 3.32 -12.18
C LEU A 346 20.42 3.09 -11.39
N ALA A 347 20.33 2.73 -10.10
CA ALA A 347 21.49 2.44 -9.28
C ALA A 347 22.23 1.18 -9.76
N MET A 348 21.47 0.15 -10.12
CA MET A 348 21.99 -1.08 -10.72
C MET A 348 22.64 -0.79 -12.08
N LEU A 349 21.96 -0.06 -12.97
CA LEU A 349 22.49 0.31 -14.29
C LEU A 349 23.75 1.18 -14.18
N ARG A 350 23.77 2.16 -13.26
CA ARG A 350 24.94 3.00 -13.00
C ARG A 350 26.16 2.18 -12.62
N LYS A 351 25.99 1.25 -11.67
CA LYS A 351 27.08 0.37 -11.22
C LYS A 351 27.56 -0.54 -12.35
N ARG A 352 26.62 -1.13 -13.10
CA ARG A 352 26.92 -2.13 -14.13
C ARG A 352 27.58 -1.54 -15.37
N LEU A 353 27.06 -0.41 -15.85
CA LEU A 353 27.51 0.19 -17.11
C LEU A 353 28.63 1.22 -16.91
N GLY A 354 29.00 1.52 -15.65
CA GLY A 354 29.99 2.54 -15.32
C GLY A 354 29.52 3.94 -15.69
N LEU A 355 28.26 4.27 -15.38
CA LEU A 355 27.68 5.59 -15.61
C LEU A 355 28.22 6.61 -14.60
N LEU A 356 27.98 7.91 -14.84
CA LEU A 356 28.49 8.99 -14.01
C LEU A 356 27.99 8.88 -12.55
N PRO A 357 28.84 9.18 -11.55
CA PRO A 357 28.50 9.07 -10.13
C PRO A 357 27.69 10.29 -9.65
N MET A 358 26.48 10.46 -10.17
CA MET A 358 25.54 11.53 -9.80
C MET A 358 24.52 11.03 -8.76
N SER A 359 23.87 11.95 -8.03
CA SER A 359 22.74 11.60 -7.15
C SER A 359 21.55 11.17 -8.00
N ILE A 360 21.14 9.92 -7.83
CA ILE A 360 20.03 9.32 -8.57
C ILE A 360 18.71 9.89 -8.05
N GLU A 361 18.60 10.14 -6.74
CA GLU A 361 17.38 10.73 -6.16
C GLU A 361 17.09 12.10 -6.77
N ASN A 362 18.12 12.94 -6.92
CA ASN A 362 17.99 14.27 -7.53
C ASN A 362 17.56 14.18 -9.00
N LEU A 363 18.17 13.25 -9.72
CA LEU A 363 17.91 13.00 -11.14
C LEU A 363 16.46 12.53 -11.36
N VAL A 364 16.02 11.55 -10.56
CA VAL A 364 14.64 11.04 -10.61
C VAL A 364 13.67 12.17 -10.32
N CYS A 365 13.86 12.94 -9.24
CA CYS A 365 12.97 14.05 -8.93
C CYS A 365 12.83 15.08 -10.07
N ARG A 366 13.96 15.42 -10.72
CA ARG A 366 13.99 16.40 -11.81
C ARG A 366 13.22 15.91 -13.04
N HIS A 367 13.41 14.65 -13.43
CA HIS A 367 12.84 14.10 -14.66
C HIS A 367 11.50 13.39 -14.47
N TRP A 368 11.11 13.04 -13.24
CA TRP A 368 9.89 12.28 -12.99
C TRP A 368 8.65 13.02 -13.51
N PRO A 369 7.86 12.45 -14.43
CA PRO A 369 6.69 13.13 -14.98
C PRO A 369 5.53 13.03 -13.99
N ILE A 370 4.70 14.09 -13.97
CA ILE A 370 3.48 14.13 -13.17
C ILE A 370 2.33 13.64 -14.04
N LEU A 371 1.95 12.36 -13.91
CA LEU A 371 0.84 11.74 -14.65
C LEU A 371 -0.36 11.45 -13.75
N LYS A 372 -0.11 11.05 -12.50
CA LYS A 372 -1.10 10.77 -11.45
C LYS A 372 -0.84 11.58 -10.19
N ASP A 373 -1.83 11.65 -9.30
CA ASP A 373 -1.74 12.40 -8.03
C ASP A 373 -0.57 11.97 -7.15
N SER A 374 -0.21 10.68 -7.16
CA SER A 374 0.96 10.19 -6.42
C SER A 374 2.28 10.78 -6.93
N ASP A 375 2.39 11.07 -8.24
CA ASP A 375 3.58 11.71 -8.82
C ASP A 375 3.67 13.17 -8.41
N LEU A 376 2.52 13.84 -8.36
CA LEU A 376 2.41 15.22 -7.92
C LEU A 376 2.81 15.32 -6.44
N GLN A 377 2.28 14.42 -5.61
CA GLN A 377 2.63 14.33 -4.20
C GLN A 377 4.14 14.07 -4.02
N TYR A 378 4.71 13.11 -4.75
CA TYR A 378 6.15 12.85 -4.75
C TYR A 378 6.95 14.10 -5.12
N THR A 379 6.59 14.76 -6.23
CA THR A 379 7.30 15.95 -6.71
C THR A 379 7.25 17.10 -5.70
N VAL A 380 6.06 17.40 -5.16
CA VAL A 380 5.88 18.45 -4.13
C VAL A 380 6.68 18.13 -2.88
N GLN A 381 6.64 16.88 -2.44
CA GLN A 381 7.31 16.45 -1.24
C GLN A 381 8.83 16.60 -1.37
N SER A 382 9.39 16.22 -2.53
CA SER A 382 10.80 16.41 -2.88
C SER A 382 11.18 17.90 -2.95
N LEU A 383 10.33 18.76 -3.53
CA LEU A 383 10.57 20.20 -3.59
C LEU A 383 10.72 20.82 -2.19
N ILE A 384 9.79 20.51 -1.29
CA ILE A 384 9.79 21.02 0.09
C ILE A 384 11.04 20.55 0.83
N GLU A 385 11.49 19.31 0.60
CA GLU A 385 12.71 18.77 1.18
C GLU A 385 13.95 19.48 0.66
N TYR A 386 14.11 19.53 -0.66
CA TYR A 386 15.27 20.18 -1.24
C TYR A 386 15.33 21.64 -0.87
N TRP A 387 14.20 22.34 -0.74
CA TRP A 387 14.20 23.72 -0.28
C TRP A 387 14.84 23.93 1.10
N LYS A 388 14.81 22.91 1.97
CA LYS A 388 15.44 22.93 3.30
C LYS A 388 16.94 22.64 3.23
N ILE A 389 17.40 21.94 2.20
CA ILE A 389 18.78 21.46 2.06
C ILE A 389 19.56 22.31 1.06
N ASP A 390 19.04 22.44 -0.17
CA ASP A 390 19.57 23.20 -1.28
C ASP A 390 18.42 23.82 -2.12
N LYS A 391 18.28 25.15 -2.00
CA LYS A 391 17.25 25.92 -2.72
C LYS A 391 17.40 25.85 -4.24
N ASN A 392 18.63 25.81 -4.75
CA ASN A 392 18.87 25.75 -6.20
C ASN A 392 18.43 24.40 -6.76
N LEU A 393 18.67 23.32 -6.01
CA LEU A 393 18.19 21.99 -6.35
C LEU A 393 16.65 21.93 -6.39
N ALA A 394 15.99 22.53 -5.40
CA ALA A 394 14.53 22.62 -5.37
C ALA A 394 13.97 23.36 -6.60
N ILE A 395 14.55 24.50 -6.95
CA ILE A 395 14.14 25.23 -8.17
C ILE A 395 14.38 24.36 -9.41
N SER A 396 15.52 23.65 -9.47
CA SER A 396 15.87 22.77 -10.59
C SER A 396 14.82 21.67 -10.88
N VAL A 397 14.14 21.17 -9.84
CA VAL A 397 13.12 20.12 -9.98
C VAL A 397 11.90 20.61 -10.74
N ILE A 398 11.51 21.87 -10.54
CA ILE A 398 10.35 22.43 -11.23
C ILE A 398 10.70 23.11 -12.54
N VAL A 399 11.96 23.29 -12.95
CA VAL A 399 12.37 24.09 -14.15
C VAL A 399 11.50 23.92 -15.39
N ASP A 400 10.95 22.74 -15.63
CA ASP A 400 9.93 22.51 -16.65
C ASP A 400 8.61 23.28 -16.40
N LYS A 401 8.07 23.92 -17.45
CA LYS A 401 6.85 24.73 -17.32
C LYS A 401 5.62 23.87 -17.01
N LYS A 402 5.48 22.71 -17.64
CA LYS A 402 4.34 21.79 -17.43
C LYS A 402 4.30 21.30 -15.97
N LYS A 403 5.46 20.95 -15.41
CA LYS A 403 5.62 20.54 -14.01
C LYS A 403 5.32 21.69 -13.05
N PHE A 404 5.79 22.91 -13.35
CA PHE A 404 5.47 24.11 -12.57
C PHE A 404 3.98 24.35 -12.45
N ASP A 405 3.29 24.37 -13.58
CA ASP A 405 1.88 24.75 -13.66
C ASP A 405 1.03 23.78 -12.84
N LYS A 406 1.32 22.48 -12.92
CA LYS A 406 0.64 21.46 -12.09
C LYS A 406 0.88 21.65 -10.59
N VAL A 407 2.12 21.92 -10.17
CA VAL A 407 2.44 22.16 -8.75
C VAL A 407 1.78 23.46 -8.26
N ASN A 408 1.75 24.50 -9.09
CA ASN A 408 1.13 25.77 -8.76
C ASN A 408 -0.40 25.66 -8.65
N GLU A 409 -1.05 24.97 -9.60
CA GLU A 409 -2.48 24.69 -9.55
C GLU A 409 -2.86 23.96 -8.25
N TRP A 410 -2.08 22.95 -7.87
CA TRP A 410 -2.28 22.21 -6.64
C TRP A 410 -2.14 23.10 -5.39
N ASN A 411 -1.12 23.97 -5.35
CA ASN A 411 -0.95 24.94 -4.27
C ASN A 411 -2.12 25.94 -4.18
N VAL A 412 -2.67 26.38 -5.31
CA VAL A 412 -3.87 27.23 -5.36
C VAL A 412 -5.09 26.49 -4.81
N LYS A 413 -5.28 25.21 -5.19
CA LYS A 413 -6.36 24.37 -4.66
C LYS A 413 -6.28 24.18 -3.13
N ILE A 414 -5.08 24.08 -2.57
CA ILE A 414 -4.89 24.02 -1.11
C ILE A 414 -5.21 25.36 -0.45
N LYS A 415 -4.69 26.47 -0.98
CA LYS A 415 -4.96 27.81 -0.43
C LYS A 415 -6.44 28.18 -0.45
N THR A 416 -7.18 27.70 -1.44
CA THR A 416 -8.63 27.89 -1.57
C THR A 416 -9.46 26.88 -0.78
N GLY A 417 -8.82 26.00 0.00
CA GLY A 417 -9.50 25.03 0.86
C GLY A 417 -10.15 23.86 0.12
N LYS A 418 -9.93 23.72 -1.20
CA LYS A 418 -10.50 22.63 -2.02
C LYS A 418 -9.81 21.29 -1.77
N ILE A 419 -8.55 21.31 -1.29
CA ILE A 419 -7.76 20.12 -0.97
C ILE A 419 -7.13 20.32 0.40
N ARG A 420 -7.24 19.32 1.29
CA ARG A 420 -6.48 19.26 2.55
C ARG A 420 -5.12 18.62 2.27
N SER A 421 -4.05 19.21 2.80
CA SER A 421 -2.70 18.67 2.68
C SER A 421 -1.96 18.75 4.00
N ASN A 422 -1.25 17.68 4.34
CA ASN A 422 -0.37 17.61 5.50
C ASN A 422 1.07 18.08 5.18
N LEU A 423 1.31 18.58 3.95
CA LEU A 423 2.62 19.08 3.53
C LEU A 423 2.83 20.55 3.95
N ASP A 424 4.09 20.97 4.04
CA ASP A 424 4.50 22.33 4.39
C ASP A 424 4.16 23.33 3.26
N THR A 425 2.89 23.74 3.22
CA THR A 425 2.33 24.64 2.20
C THR A 425 2.96 26.03 2.23
N VAL A 426 3.51 26.46 3.36
CA VAL A 426 4.25 27.71 3.50
C VAL A 426 5.57 27.63 2.74
N ALA A 427 6.34 26.55 2.93
CA ALA A 427 7.56 26.31 2.17
C ALA A 427 7.28 26.20 0.67
N LEU A 428 6.23 25.45 0.27
CA LEU A 428 5.82 25.34 -1.12
C LEU A 428 5.48 26.70 -1.74
N GLY A 429 4.75 27.54 -1.01
CA GLY A 429 4.44 28.90 -1.44
C GLY A 429 5.69 29.78 -1.65
N LYS A 430 6.74 29.59 -0.84
CA LYS A 430 8.03 30.29 -1.01
C LYS A 430 8.80 29.79 -2.24
N ILE A 431 8.83 28.47 -2.46
CA ILE A 431 9.47 27.85 -3.63
C ILE A 431 8.84 28.38 -4.93
N LEU A 432 7.51 28.37 -5.01
CA LEU A 432 6.79 28.84 -6.20
C LEU A 432 7.02 30.32 -6.47
N LYS A 433 7.07 31.15 -5.42
CA LYS A 433 7.40 32.58 -5.53
C LYS A 433 8.83 32.84 -5.98
N SER A 434 9.79 32.00 -5.59
CA SER A 434 11.20 32.19 -5.98
C SER A 434 11.50 31.93 -7.45
N ARG A 435 10.52 31.44 -8.21
CA ARG A 435 10.63 31.21 -9.66
C ARG A 435 9.80 32.19 -10.50
N GLN A 436 8.75 32.77 -9.92
CA GLN A 436 8.06 33.91 -10.53
C GLN A 436 9.02 35.10 -10.57
#